data_AF-A0A817JT15-F1
#
_entry.id   AF-A0A817JT15-F1
#
_cell.length_a   1.000
_cell.length_b   1.000
_cell.length_c   1.000
_cell.angle_alpha   90.00
_cell.angle_beta   90.00
_cell.angle_gamma   90.00
#
_symmetry.space_group_name_H-M   'P 1'
#
loop_
_entity.id
_entity.type
_entity.pdbx_description
1 polymer ?
#
loop_
_entity_poly.entity_id
_entity_poly.type
_entity_poly.pdbx_seq_one_letter_code
_entity_poly.pdbx_strand_id
1 'polypeptide(L)'
;MAVSIDNEKRVTLFQSIGLNEQKARETLKNHSITYLLETTINQAKTILPNENQISKSIGNLLYSLSTKSKQQIYHLHDYLIRYICEEKIKNEQQLIAAIDYLLTNPIEPIDLKALEESAGIGVIVNADDIKRVVGKVIEQNKTKLIEQGYDFSISTLLNEVRHYFKWIDGKLLKIEMDNQLKIKIKIKKNYQF
;
A
#
# COMPACT_ATOMS: atom_id res chain seq x y z
N MET A 1 -11.63 31.83 -20.26
CA MET A 1 -11.70 30.67 -21.18
C MET A 1 -10.47 29.77 -21.10
N ALA A 2 -9.23 30.27 -21.24
CA ALA A 2 -8.02 29.43 -21.20
C ALA A 2 -7.85 28.60 -19.91
N VAL A 3 -8.04 29.21 -18.74
CA VAL A 3 -7.94 28.52 -17.42
C VAL A 3 -8.99 27.41 -17.29
N SER A 4 -10.18 27.60 -17.86
CA SER A 4 -11.24 26.58 -17.84
C SER A 4 -10.87 25.38 -18.70
N ILE A 5 -10.26 25.61 -19.87
CA ILE A 5 -9.82 24.53 -20.78
C ILE A 5 -8.67 23.74 -20.15
N ASP A 6 -7.73 24.43 -19.49
CA ASP A 6 -6.61 23.80 -18.78
C ASP A 6 -7.08 22.91 -17.61
N ASN A 7 -8.08 23.39 -16.85
CA ASN A 7 -8.67 22.62 -15.77
C ASN A 7 -9.39 21.37 -16.28
N GLU A 8 -10.17 21.46 -17.36
CA GLU A 8 -10.83 20.27 -17.91
C GLU A 8 -9.81 19.23 -18.44
N LYS A 9 -8.72 19.67 -19.07
CA LYS A 9 -7.62 18.78 -19.46
C LYS A 9 -7.02 18.04 -18.27
N ARG A 10 -6.79 18.74 -17.15
CA ARG A 10 -6.29 18.13 -15.91
C ARG A 10 -7.30 17.15 -15.30
N VAL A 11 -8.60 17.45 -15.35
CA VAL A 11 -9.63 16.50 -14.91
C VAL A 11 -9.53 15.22 -15.73
N THR A 12 -9.48 15.32 -17.05
CA THR A 12 -9.32 14.15 -17.94
C THR A 12 -8.03 13.38 -17.63
N LEU A 13 -6.92 14.10 -17.40
CA LEU A 13 -5.64 13.48 -17.04
C LEU A 13 -5.74 12.70 -15.71
N PHE A 14 -6.35 13.28 -14.68
CA PHE A 14 -6.52 12.64 -13.38
C PHE A 14 -7.49 11.45 -13.45
N GLN A 15 -8.54 11.56 -14.27
CA GLN A 15 -9.44 10.43 -14.52
C GLN A 15 -8.74 9.28 -15.26
N SER A 16 -7.75 9.57 -16.12
CA SER A 16 -6.99 8.53 -16.85
C SER A 16 -6.22 7.58 -15.92
N ILE A 17 -5.92 8.00 -14.68
CA ILE A 17 -5.30 7.15 -13.67
C ILE A 17 -6.31 6.55 -12.68
N GLY A 18 -7.62 6.69 -12.94
CA GLY A 18 -8.69 6.06 -12.17
C GLY A 18 -9.29 6.88 -11.04
N LEU A 19 -9.03 8.20 -10.97
CA LEU A 19 -9.78 9.11 -10.08
C LEU A 19 -11.21 9.30 -10.63
N ASN A 20 -12.19 9.40 -9.74
CA ASN A 20 -13.51 9.85 -10.13
C ASN A 20 -13.51 11.37 -10.37
N GLU A 21 -14.53 11.87 -11.06
CA GLU A 21 -14.62 13.29 -11.42
C GLU A 21 -14.59 14.21 -10.19
N GLN A 22 -15.35 13.84 -9.14
CA GLN A 22 -15.40 14.61 -7.90
C GLN A 22 -14.00 14.80 -7.29
N LYS A 23 -13.24 13.71 -7.13
CA LYS A 23 -11.89 13.72 -6.54
C LYS A 23 -10.88 14.45 -7.43
N ALA A 24 -11.03 14.35 -8.76
CA ALA A 24 -10.21 15.12 -9.69
C ALA A 24 -10.45 16.63 -9.51
N ARG A 25 -11.73 17.06 -9.45
CA ARG A 25 -12.10 18.46 -9.22
C ARG A 25 -11.70 18.98 -7.84
N GLU A 26 -11.78 18.15 -6.80
CA GLU A 26 -11.29 18.49 -5.46
C GLU A 26 -9.76 18.67 -5.46
N THR A 27 -9.03 17.83 -6.18
CA THR A 27 -7.56 17.91 -6.28
C THR A 27 -7.12 19.23 -6.92
N LEU A 28 -7.86 19.72 -7.93
CA LEU A 28 -7.61 21.01 -8.58
C LEU A 28 -7.63 22.22 -7.64
N LYS A 29 -8.30 22.11 -6.49
CA LYS A 29 -8.33 23.19 -5.49
C LYS A 29 -6.97 23.40 -4.81
N ASN A 30 -6.11 22.39 -4.80
CA ASN A 30 -4.76 22.48 -4.26
C ASN A 30 -3.76 22.60 -5.42
N HIS A 31 -3.32 23.82 -5.72
CA HIS A 31 -2.40 24.10 -6.82
C HIS A 31 -1.09 23.30 -6.75
N SER A 32 -0.53 23.14 -5.54
CA SER A 32 0.72 22.40 -5.35
C SER A 32 0.57 20.91 -5.67
N ILE A 33 -0.49 20.27 -5.15
CA ILE A 33 -0.79 18.86 -5.44
C ILE A 33 -1.19 18.69 -6.91
N THR A 34 -1.93 19.63 -7.48
CA THR A 34 -2.34 19.61 -8.89
C THR A 34 -1.13 19.53 -9.81
N TYR A 35 -0.18 20.45 -9.62
CA TYR A 35 1.04 20.49 -10.42
C TYR A 35 1.86 19.22 -10.23
N LEU A 36 2.06 18.79 -8.97
CA LEU A 36 2.84 17.60 -8.67
C LEU A 36 2.22 16.32 -9.24
N LEU A 37 0.89 16.19 -9.18
CA LEU A 37 0.18 15.05 -9.74
C LEU A 37 0.25 15.05 -11.27
N GLU A 38 0.13 16.21 -11.90
CA GLU A 38 0.28 16.36 -13.35
C GLU A 38 1.68 15.93 -13.81
N THR A 39 2.75 16.42 -13.15
CA THR A 39 4.13 16.03 -13.49
C THR A 39 4.36 14.54 -13.26
N THR A 40 3.86 14.00 -12.15
CA THR A 40 3.98 12.58 -11.78
C THR A 40 3.30 11.67 -12.81
N ILE A 41 2.09 12.01 -13.26
CA ILE A 41 1.37 11.23 -14.27
C ILE A 41 2.07 11.30 -15.63
N ASN A 42 2.50 12.49 -16.04
CA ASN A 42 3.19 12.66 -17.31
C ASN A 42 4.48 11.84 -17.37
N GLN A 43 5.23 11.81 -16.27
CA GLN A 43 6.41 10.96 -16.15
C GLN A 43 6.07 9.47 -16.13
N ALA A 44 5.02 9.05 -15.43
CA ALA A 44 4.57 7.67 -15.48
C ALA A 44 4.20 7.24 -16.92
N LYS A 45 3.59 8.14 -17.70
CA LYS A 45 3.27 7.92 -19.12
C LYS A 45 4.49 7.84 -20.03
N THR A 46 5.65 8.42 -19.67
CA THR A 46 6.87 8.21 -20.46
C THR A 46 7.45 6.82 -20.24
N ILE A 47 7.25 6.24 -19.06
CA ILE A 47 7.69 4.87 -18.71
C ILE A 47 6.69 3.83 -19.24
N LEU A 48 5.39 4.13 -19.15
CA LEU A 48 4.27 3.30 -19.59
C LEU A 48 3.48 4.02 -20.70
N PRO A 49 3.96 3.99 -21.96
CA PRO A 49 3.44 4.82 -23.04
C PRO A 49 2.05 4.40 -23.54
N ASN A 50 1.62 3.17 -23.27
CA ASN A 50 0.32 2.70 -23.76
C ASN A 50 -0.80 3.07 -22.78
N GLU A 51 -1.91 3.61 -23.29
CA GLU A 51 -3.03 4.13 -22.48
C GLU A 51 -3.63 3.11 -21.49
N ASN A 52 -3.49 1.81 -21.75
CA ASN A 52 -4.01 0.73 -20.91
C ASN A 52 -3.01 0.17 -19.88
N GLN A 53 -1.79 0.71 -19.79
CA GLN A 53 -0.78 0.20 -18.86
C GLN A 53 -0.89 0.79 -17.45
N ILE A 54 -1.44 2.00 -17.31
CA ILE A 54 -1.65 2.61 -15.99
C ILE A 54 -2.93 2.01 -15.38
N SER A 55 -2.75 0.89 -14.67
CA SER A 55 -3.84 0.29 -13.90
C SER A 55 -4.32 1.22 -12.80
N LYS A 56 -5.56 1.00 -12.32
CA LYS A 56 -6.10 1.72 -11.15
C LYS A 56 -5.20 1.60 -9.91
N SER A 57 -4.48 0.48 -9.77
CA SER A 57 -3.53 0.29 -8.67
C SER A 57 -2.35 1.26 -8.77
N ILE A 58 -1.71 1.32 -9.95
CA ILE A 58 -0.63 2.27 -10.26
C ILE A 58 -1.12 3.70 -10.06
N GLY A 59 -2.27 4.04 -10.62
CA GLY A 59 -2.84 5.39 -10.49
C GLY A 59 -3.11 5.80 -9.04
N ASN A 60 -3.62 4.90 -8.20
CA ASN A 60 -3.77 5.17 -6.77
C ASN A 60 -2.42 5.45 -6.08
N LEU A 61 -1.35 4.73 -6.45
CA LEU A 61 -0.01 4.95 -5.90
C LEU A 61 0.60 6.28 -6.36
N LEU A 62 0.44 6.64 -7.64
CA LEU A 62 0.87 7.95 -8.17
C LEU A 62 0.14 9.10 -7.46
N TYR A 63 -1.15 8.94 -7.21
CA TYR A 63 -1.94 9.88 -6.41
C TYR A 63 -1.45 9.97 -4.96
N SER A 64 -1.19 8.84 -4.30
CA SER A 64 -0.64 8.81 -2.94
C SER A 64 0.74 9.44 -2.87
N LEU A 65 1.62 9.24 -3.86
CA LEU A 65 2.92 9.89 -3.94
C LEU A 65 2.77 11.42 -3.98
N SER A 66 1.86 11.90 -4.84
CA SER A 66 1.61 13.33 -5.03
C SER A 66 0.96 14.01 -3.82
N THR A 67 0.27 13.26 -2.97
CA THR A 67 -0.45 13.81 -1.81
C THR A 67 0.28 13.65 -0.50
N LYS A 68 1.19 12.66 -0.39
CA LYS A 68 1.89 12.33 0.86
C LYS A 68 3.38 12.67 0.86
N SER A 69 3.95 13.00 -0.30
CA SER A 69 5.34 13.45 -0.37
C SER A 69 5.53 14.88 0.15
N LYS A 70 6.76 15.20 0.55
CA LYS A 70 7.20 16.55 0.90
C LYS A 70 8.15 17.10 -0.16
N GLN A 71 8.21 18.43 -0.28
CA GLN A 71 9.05 19.13 -1.27
C GLN A 71 10.53 18.72 -1.21
N GLN A 72 11.03 18.35 -0.02
CA GLN A 72 12.41 17.93 0.22
C GLN A 72 12.89 16.78 -0.69
N ILE A 73 11.98 15.95 -1.21
CA ILE A 73 12.33 14.76 -2.00
C ILE A 73 11.74 14.77 -3.42
N TYR A 74 11.23 15.92 -3.90
CA TYR A 74 10.62 15.98 -5.24
C TYR A 74 11.62 15.64 -6.35
N HIS A 75 12.90 15.97 -6.18
CA HIS A 75 13.96 15.57 -7.12
C HIS A 75 14.21 14.06 -7.15
N LEU A 76 13.71 13.30 -6.18
CA LEU A 76 13.86 11.84 -6.08
C LEU A 76 12.60 11.08 -6.53
N HIS A 77 11.55 11.79 -6.98
CA HIS A 77 10.30 11.16 -7.40
C HIS A 77 10.49 10.20 -8.57
N ASP A 78 11.48 10.45 -9.43
CA ASP A 78 11.86 9.60 -10.55
C ASP A 78 12.08 8.14 -10.14
N TYR A 79 12.73 7.91 -8.99
CA TYR A 79 12.96 6.57 -8.45
C TYR A 79 11.64 5.89 -8.06
N LEU A 80 10.77 6.62 -7.34
CA LEU A 80 9.50 6.08 -6.85
C LEU A 80 8.51 5.83 -7.99
N ILE A 81 8.44 6.74 -8.97
CA ILE A 81 7.57 6.60 -10.15
C ILE A 81 8.00 5.37 -10.95
N ARG A 82 9.29 5.19 -11.18
CA ARG A 82 9.83 3.98 -11.82
C ARG A 82 9.45 2.72 -11.05
N TYR A 83 9.62 2.71 -9.73
CA TYR A 83 9.30 1.55 -8.90
C TYR A 83 7.80 1.23 -8.86
N ILE A 84 6.94 2.25 -8.95
CA ILE A 84 5.48 2.07 -9.09
C ILE A 84 5.15 1.49 -10.48
N CYS A 85 5.72 2.05 -11.55
CA CYS A 85 5.49 1.59 -12.92
C CYS A 85 6.02 0.18 -13.19
N GLU A 86 7.13 -0.21 -12.57
CA GLU A 86 7.70 -1.57 -12.60
C GLU A 86 6.98 -2.53 -11.64
N GLU A 87 5.93 -2.09 -10.95
CA GLU A 87 5.17 -2.86 -9.95
C GLU A 87 6.04 -3.44 -8.81
N LYS A 88 7.20 -2.81 -8.54
CA LYS A 88 8.04 -3.10 -7.37
C LYS A 88 7.36 -2.62 -6.08
N ILE A 89 6.80 -1.41 -6.12
CA ILE A 89 5.93 -0.87 -5.08
C ILE A 89 4.49 -1.23 -5.44
N LYS A 90 3.88 -2.11 -4.65
CA LYS A 90 2.57 -2.70 -4.94
C LYS A 90 1.43 -2.12 -4.11
N ASN A 91 1.77 -1.52 -2.97
CA ASN A 91 0.78 -1.00 -2.04
C ASN A 91 1.27 0.28 -1.34
N GLU A 92 0.31 0.96 -0.72
CA GLU A 92 0.56 2.25 -0.08
C GLU A 92 1.52 2.15 1.11
N GLN A 93 1.57 1.01 1.82
CA GLN A 93 2.49 0.83 2.95
C GLN A 93 3.94 0.83 2.47
N GLN A 94 4.25 0.15 1.37
CA GLN A 94 5.58 0.17 0.75
C GLN A 94 5.94 1.58 0.25
N LEU A 95 4.99 2.27 -0.40
CA LEU A 95 5.20 3.63 -0.88
C LEU A 95 5.55 4.60 0.25
N ILE A 96 4.80 4.54 1.36
CA ILE A 96 5.04 5.43 2.50
C ILE A 96 6.39 5.16 3.15
N ALA A 97 6.75 3.88 3.32
CA ALA A 97 8.06 3.53 3.83
C ALA A 97 9.21 3.98 2.90
N ALA A 98 9.02 3.91 1.58
CA ALA A 98 9.97 4.41 0.60
C ALA A 98 10.10 5.95 0.71
N ILE A 99 8.99 6.68 0.85
CA ILE A 99 9.00 8.13 1.08
C ILE A 99 9.75 8.46 2.38
N ASP A 100 9.48 7.75 3.47
CA ASP A 100 10.15 7.96 4.76
C ASP A 100 11.66 7.71 4.69
N TYR A 101 12.09 6.69 3.94
CA TYR A 101 13.50 6.44 3.68
C TYR A 101 14.15 7.59 2.91
N LEU A 102 13.52 8.09 1.84
CA LEU A 102 14.06 9.22 1.06
C LEU A 102 14.06 10.53 1.86
N LEU A 103 13.11 10.72 2.78
CA LEU A 103 13.10 11.88 3.67
C LEU A 103 14.27 11.87 4.66
N THR A 104 14.70 10.69 5.09
CA THR A 104 15.88 10.54 5.96
C THR A 104 17.19 10.48 5.18
N ASN A 105 17.14 10.15 3.89
CA ASN A 105 18.29 10.08 2.98
C ASN A 105 18.02 10.89 1.68
N PRO A 106 17.91 12.23 1.75
CA PRO A 106 17.46 13.06 0.63
C PRO A 106 18.56 13.38 -0.40
N ILE A 107 19.81 12.97 -0.15
CA ILE A 107 20.98 13.35 -0.94
C ILE A 107 21.35 12.21 -1.88
N GLU A 108 21.55 12.52 -3.16
CA GLU A 108 22.04 11.55 -4.15
C GLU A 108 23.56 11.30 -3.98
N PRO A 109 24.05 10.09 -4.33
CA PRO A 109 23.30 8.95 -4.86
C PRO A 109 22.51 8.19 -3.78
N ILE A 110 21.32 7.71 -4.14
CA ILE A 110 20.47 6.93 -3.24
C ILE A 110 20.97 5.48 -3.21
N ASP A 111 21.16 4.93 -2.00
CA ASP A 111 21.34 3.49 -1.83
C ASP A 111 20.01 2.78 -2.13
N LEU A 112 19.91 2.26 -3.36
CA LEU A 112 18.72 1.55 -3.84
C LEU A 112 18.45 0.26 -3.06
N LYS A 113 19.49 -0.41 -2.55
CA LYS A 113 19.32 -1.65 -1.80
C LYS A 113 18.72 -1.35 -0.43
N ALA A 114 19.24 -0.35 0.28
CA ALA A 114 18.69 0.08 1.54
C ALA A 114 17.27 0.68 1.39
N LEU A 115 16.98 1.36 0.27
CA LEU A 115 15.61 1.76 -0.09
C LEU A 115 14.69 0.54 -0.23
N GLU A 116 15.08 -0.45 -1.02
CA GLU A 116 14.28 -1.66 -1.25
C GLU A 116 14.03 -2.43 0.07
N GLU A 117 15.05 -2.60 0.91
CA GLU A 117 14.93 -3.26 2.21
C GLU A 117 14.03 -2.48 3.19
N SER A 118 14.20 -1.16 3.28
CA SER A 118 13.42 -0.31 4.20
C SER A 118 11.95 -0.20 3.82
N ALA A 119 11.63 -0.35 2.53
CA ALA A 119 10.28 -0.31 1.99
C ALA A 119 9.67 -1.71 1.77
N GLY A 120 10.42 -2.79 2.05
CA GLY A 120 9.96 -4.16 1.85
C GLY A 120 9.68 -4.51 0.39
N ILE A 121 10.43 -3.89 -0.53
CA ILE A 121 10.36 -4.17 -1.95
C ILE A 121 11.06 -5.51 -2.20
N GLY A 122 10.45 -6.36 -3.02
CA GLY A 122 10.95 -7.71 -3.26
C GLY A 122 10.66 -8.72 -2.13
N VAL A 123 10.11 -8.29 -0.98
CA VAL A 123 9.68 -9.19 0.08
C VAL A 123 8.41 -9.91 -0.35
N ILE A 124 8.51 -11.20 -0.62
CA ILE A 124 7.37 -12.08 -0.93
C ILE A 124 7.05 -12.91 0.30
N VAL A 125 5.91 -12.62 0.94
CA VAL A 125 5.38 -13.48 2.01
C VAL A 125 4.51 -14.55 1.36
N ASN A 126 4.95 -15.81 1.39
CA ASN A 126 4.20 -16.91 0.80
C ASN A 126 3.01 -17.32 1.69
N ALA A 127 1.99 -17.94 1.11
CA ALA A 127 0.77 -18.31 1.82
C ALA A 127 1.00 -19.32 2.96
N ASP A 128 1.97 -20.22 2.80
CA ASP A 128 2.25 -21.25 3.80
C ASP A 128 2.95 -20.67 5.04
N ASP A 129 3.77 -19.64 4.86
CA ASP A 129 4.38 -18.87 5.94
C ASP A 129 3.32 -18.10 6.73
N ILE A 130 2.35 -17.51 6.04
CA ILE A 130 1.20 -16.85 6.69
C ILE A 130 0.45 -17.89 7.53
N LYS A 131 0.05 -19.02 6.95
CA LYS A 131 -0.66 -20.10 7.65
C LYS A 131 0.10 -20.56 8.90
N ARG A 132 1.40 -20.81 8.76
CA ARG A 132 2.27 -21.29 9.85
C ARG A 132 2.37 -20.28 10.98
N VAL A 133 2.60 -19.00 10.67
CA VAL A 133 2.74 -17.96 11.71
C VAL A 133 1.39 -17.64 12.36
N VAL A 134 0.31 -17.59 11.60
CA VAL A 134 -1.05 -17.43 12.15
C VAL A 134 -1.36 -18.58 13.12
N GLY A 135 -1.08 -19.83 12.73
CA GLY A 135 -1.29 -21.00 13.58
C GLY A 135 -0.47 -20.94 14.86
N LYS A 136 0.79 -20.48 14.78
CA LYS A 136 1.66 -20.26 15.94
C LYS A 136 1.05 -19.21 16.90
N VAL A 137 0.63 -18.06 16.39
CA VAL A 137 0.06 -16.96 17.20
C VAL A 137 -1.26 -17.39 17.87
N ILE A 138 -2.11 -18.12 17.16
CA ILE A 138 -3.34 -18.69 17.73
C ILE A 138 -3.02 -19.67 18.86
N GLU A 139 -2.03 -20.55 18.68
CA GLU A 139 -1.65 -21.52 19.72
C GLU A 139 -1.05 -20.83 20.95
N GLN A 140 -0.23 -19.79 20.75
CA GLN A 140 0.33 -18.96 21.83
C GLN A 140 -0.76 -18.25 22.65
N ASN A 141 -1.87 -17.89 22.03
CA ASN A 141 -2.99 -17.20 22.68
C ASN A 141 -4.16 -18.13 23.03
N LYS A 142 -3.99 -19.46 22.91
CA LYS A 142 -5.06 -20.44 23.03
C LYS A 142 -5.83 -20.34 24.34
N THR A 143 -5.14 -20.18 25.48
CA THR A 143 -5.80 -20.08 26.80
C THR A 143 -6.75 -18.89 26.85
N LYS A 144 -6.29 -17.70 26.41
CA LYS A 144 -7.11 -16.48 26.38
C LYS A 144 -8.27 -16.60 25.40
N LEU A 145 -8.04 -17.22 24.24
CA LEU A 145 -9.09 -17.51 23.25
C LEU A 145 -10.16 -18.46 23.78
N ILE A 146 -9.78 -19.40 24.65
CA ILE A 146 -10.73 -20.32 25.29
C ILE A 146 -11.60 -19.58 26.32
N GLU A 147 -11.00 -18.70 27.11
CA GLU A 147 -11.69 -17.95 28.17
C GLU A 147 -12.61 -16.86 27.60
N GLN A 148 -12.15 -16.11 26.60
CA GLN A 148 -12.88 -14.97 26.03
C GLN A 148 -13.70 -15.33 24.79
N GLY A 149 -13.47 -16.49 24.18
CA GLY A 149 -14.22 -16.95 23.01
C GLY A 149 -14.19 -15.95 21.85
N TYR A 150 -15.37 -15.52 21.40
CA TYR A 150 -15.54 -14.55 20.31
C TYR A 150 -15.24 -13.11 20.72
N ASP A 151 -15.17 -12.81 22.02
CA ASP A 151 -14.87 -11.47 22.53
C ASP A 151 -13.36 -11.17 22.51
N PHE A 152 -12.52 -12.19 22.23
CA PHE A 152 -11.09 -11.99 22.10
C PHE A 152 -10.78 -11.10 20.87
N SER A 153 -9.97 -10.07 21.11
CA SER A 153 -9.64 -9.10 20.09
C SER A 153 -8.79 -9.69 18.95
N ILE A 154 -9.42 -9.88 17.78
CA ILE A 154 -8.74 -10.31 16.55
C ILE A 154 -7.64 -9.31 16.16
N SER A 155 -7.83 -8.01 16.42
CA SER A 155 -6.81 -6.99 16.11
C SER A 155 -5.51 -7.20 16.88
N THR A 156 -5.58 -7.75 18.10
CA THR A 156 -4.40 -8.12 18.89
C THR A 156 -3.62 -9.24 18.21
N LEU A 157 -4.29 -10.31 17.75
CA LEU A 157 -3.63 -11.40 17.04
C LEU A 157 -3.00 -10.94 15.72
N LEU A 158 -3.72 -10.08 14.97
CA LEU A 158 -3.20 -9.52 13.72
C LEU A 158 -1.93 -8.69 13.95
N ASN A 159 -1.88 -7.92 15.04
CA ASN A 159 -0.69 -7.16 15.41
C ASN A 159 0.48 -8.07 15.83
N GLU A 160 0.22 -9.14 16.57
CA GLU A 160 1.27 -10.12 16.91
C GLU A 160 1.85 -10.80 15.66
N VAL A 161 1.03 -11.15 14.66
CA VAL A 161 1.54 -11.71 13.40
C VAL A 161 2.41 -10.69 12.65
N ARG A 162 2.06 -9.39 12.69
CA ARG A 162 2.85 -8.32 12.04
C ARG A 162 4.26 -8.16 12.64
N HIS A 163 4.50 -8.61 13.88
CA HIS A 163 5.85 -8.66 14.44
C HIS A 163 6.76 -9.66 13.70
N TYR A 164 6.19 -10.71 13.10
CA TYR A 164 6.92 -11.68 12.29
C TYR A 164 7.02 -11.26 10.82
N PHE A 165 5.99 -10.59 10.28
CA PHE A 165 5.96 -10.11 8.90
C PHE A 165 5.51 -8.65 8.82
N LYS A 166 6.47 -7.72 8.76
CA LYS A 166 6.20 -6.29 8.62
C LYS A 166 5.44 -5.95 7.31
N TRP A 167 5.76 -6.66 6.23
CA TRP A 167 5.31 -6.37 4.85
C TRP A 167 4.19 -7.30 4.35
N ILE A 168 3.49 -7.98 5.26
CA ILE A 168 2.38 -8.86 4.89
C ILE A 168 1.15 -8.08 4.42
N ASP A 169 0.46 -8.60 3.40
CA ASP A 169 -0.85 -8.07 3.01
C ASP A 169 -1.86 -8.28 4.14
N GLY A 170 -2.36 -7.18 4.69
CA GLY A 170 -3.28 -7.20 5.82
C GLY A 170 -4.63 -7.87 5.51
N LYS A 171 -5.10 -7.84 4.25
CA LYS A 171 -6.33 -8.52 3.84
C LYS A 171 -6.11 -10.03 3.83
N LEU A 172 -5.01 -10.49 3.21
CA LEU A 172 -4.66 -11.93 3.19
C LEU A 172 -4.46 -12.47 4.59
N LEU A 173 -3.74 -11.72 5.44
CA LEU A 173 -3.55 -12.07 6.84
C LEU A 173 -4.88 -12.21 7.60
N LYS A 174 -5.80 -11.26 7.42
CA LYS A 174 -7.11 -11.31 8.08
C LYS A 174 -7.94 -12.51 7.61
N ILE A 175 -7.98 -12.78 6.31
CA ILE A 175 -8.70 -13.93 5.74
C ILE A 175 -8.17 -15.24 6.36
N GLU A 176 -6.85 -15.41 6.44
CA GLU A 176 -6.26 -16.61 7.02
C GLU A 176 -6.52 -16.75 8.52
N MET A 177 -6.42 -15.65 9.28
CA MET A 177 -6.76 -15.61 10.70
C MET A 177 -8.22 -16.05 10.95
N ASP A 178 -9.16 -15.46 10.20
CA ASP A 178 -10.59 -15.79 10.30
C ASP A 178 -10.84 -17.27 9.96
N ASN A 179 -10.16 -17.81 8.94
CA ASN A 179 -10.28 -19.22 8.55
C ASN A 179 -9.83 -20.17 9.67
N GLN A 180 -8.65 -19.94 10.26
CA GLN A 180 -8.12 -20.82 11.31
C GLN A 180 -8.94 -20.74 12.61
N LEU A 181 -9.38 -19.53 13.00
CA LEU A 181 -10.25 -19.37 14.17
C LEU A 181 -11.58 -20.09 13.98
N LYS A 182 -12.21 -19.96 12.80
CA LYS A 182 -13.46 -20.70 12.48
C LYS A 182 -13.28 -22.20 12.60
N ILE A 183 -12.19 -22.76 12.05
CA ILE A 183 -11.91 -24.20 12.11
C ILE A 183 -11.72 -24.65 13.57
N LYS A 184 -10.86 -23.98 14.34
CA LYS A 184 -10.55 -24.39 15.72
C LYS A 184 -11.74 -24.22 16.67
N ILE A 185 -12.57 -23.19 16.50
CA ILE A 185 -13.79 -23.02 17.30
C ILE A 185 -14.85 -24.07 16.94
N LYS A 186 -15.03 -24.38 15.65
CA LYS A 186 -16.01 -25.40 15.20
C LYS A 186 -15.64 -26.80 15.69
N ILE A 187 -14.35 -27.16 15.67
CA ILE A 187 -13.87 -28.42 16.26
C ILE A 187 -14.24 -28.47 17.75
N LYS A 188 -14.03 -27.38 18.49
CA LYS A 188 -14.33 -27.36 19.93
C LYS A 188 -15.82 -27.58 20.25
N LYS A 189 -16.76 -27.04 19.45
CA LYS A 189 -18.20 -27.30 19.63
C LYS A 189 -18.60 -28.75 19.36
N ASN A 190 -17.89 -29.45 18.48
CA ASN A 190 -18.19 -30.84 18.13
C ASN A 190 -17.63 -31.87 19.12
N TYR A 191 -16.76 -31.47 20.06
CA TYR A 191 -16.12 -32.34 21.05
C TYR A 191 -16.38 -31.92 22.51
N GLN A 192 -17.32 -31.01 22.77
CA GLN A 192 -17.87 -30.83 24.12
C GLN A 192 -18.92 -31.93 24.35
N PHE A 193 -18.50 -33.01 25.00
CA PHE A 193 -19.37 -33.99 25.65
C PHE A 193 -19.93 -33.40 26.95
#